data_AF-A0A1Q7YPU6-F1
#
_entry.id   AF-A0A1Q7YPU6-F1
#
_cell.length_a   1.000
_cell.length_b   1.000
_cell.length_c   1.000
_cell.angle_alpha   90.00
_cell.angle_beta   90.00
_cell.angle_gamma   90.00
#
_symmetry.space_group_name_H-M   'P 1'
#
loop_
_entity.id
_entity.type
_entity.pdbx_description
1 polymer ?
#
loop_
_entity_poly.entity_id
_entity_poly.type
_entity_poly.pdbx_seq_one_letter_code
_entity_poly.pdbx_strand_id
1 'polypeptide(L)'
;MGLKAADFPSPTTVADFLTRRPNRDSLVVVVDEAGQIGARQMLELVRFVRSLNGRLILSGDTRQHGPVEASDALLAIERFAGLDPAELECIRRQNPDLGQTKDERASIAAYRRAVEAAAAGRLQESFDRLDRMGAVIAGRFDEQADKLAGEYLRLTEQACSTVVVSQTWGEVHRVNQQVRAVLKSKGILDGEERIVPALEKVDLTSAQKRDPRFYDPATVIVFNQPLRGVAAGSTGRPAAFLGNRLLVEVGQRIVMIPARYLDRINVCRPVELSLSPGDRLQLKANRKQSDGASVTNGELVTVRSLSPDGVIELQDGRVLDANYREFVPGYAVTSYGSQGRTVDYVLFSDQRSRLRPTTSNGTLQFREAEREFASSRRTKSSCAKTSSGQAKGSSRWKSSAR
;
A
#
# COMPACT_ATOMS: atom_id res chain seq x y z
N MET A 1 1.35 9.45 -2.17
CA MET A 1 1.00 10.02 -3.51
C MET A 1 1.73 9.25 -4.60
N GLY A 2 1.05 8.82 -5.68
CA GLY A 2 1.69 8.02 -6.75
C GLY A 2 2.36 8.85 -7.86
N LEU A 3 3.23 8.21 -8.66
CA LEU A 3 3.97 8.80 -9.79
C LEU A 3 3.13 9.66 -10.74
N LYS A 4 1.83 9.36 -10.89
CA LYS A 4 0.89 10.13 -11.73
C LYS A 4 0.68 11.56 -11.23
N ALA A 5 0.65 11.77 -9.91
CA ALA A 5 0.49 13.09 -9.30
C ALA A 5 1.80 13.91 -9.34
N ALA A 6 2.94 13.24 -9.56
CA ALA A 6 4.26 13.85 -9.73
C ALA A 6 4.62 14.14 -11.19
N ASP A 7 3.61 14.23 -12.08
CA ASP A 7 3.74 14.56 -13.50
C ASP A 7 4.60 13.56 -14.32
N PHE A 8 4.81 12.32 -13.87
CA PHE A 8 5.47 11.31 -14.69
C PHE A 8 4.56 10.87 -15.85
N PRO A 9 5.08 10.83 -17.09
CA PRO A 9 4.29 10.43 -18.25
C PRO A 9 4.01 8.92 -18.19
N SER A 10 2.74 8.56 -18.05
CA SER A 10 2.23 7.18 -18.15
C SER A 10 2.85 6.17 -17.16
N PRO A 11 2.67 6.33 -15.84
CA PRO A 11 3.11 5.33 -14.87
C PRO A 11 2.42 3.99 -15.11
N THR A 12 3.19 2.91 -15.14
CA THR A 12 2.69 1.54 -15.25
C THR A 12 3.28 0.69 -14.13
N THR A 13 2.69 -0.47 -13.86
CA THR A 13 3.33 -1.45 -12.99
C THR A 13 4.52 -2.09 -13.72
N VAL A 14 5.52 -2.58 -12.97
CA VAL A 14 6.66 -3.30 -13.54
C VAL A 14 6.21 -4.53 -14.32
N ALA A 15 5.19 -5.24 -13.82
CA ALA A 15 4.60 -6.39 -14.51
C ALA A 15 3.98 -6.02 -15.87
N ASP A 16 3.21 -4.93 -15.94
CA ASP A 16 2.61 -4.46 -17.19
C ASP A 16 3.69 -3.98 -18.17
N PHE A 17 4.72 -3.28 -17.68
CA PHE A 17 5.86 -2.85 -18.48
C PHE A 17 6.61 -4.04 -19.10
N LEU A 18 6.93 -5.06 -18.31
CA LEU A 18 7.58 -6.29 -18.76
C LEU A 18 6.71 -7.11 -19.71
N THR A 19 5.39 -7.00 -19.59
CA THR A 19 4.44 -7.68 -20.50
C THR A 19 4.35 -6.96 -21.84
N ARG A 20 4.26 -5.63 -21.85
CA ARG A 20 4.15 -4.84 -23.09
C ARG A 20 5.44 -4.78 -23.89
N ARG A 21 6.60 -4.83 -23.21
CA ARG A 21 7.94 -4.75 -23.80
C ARG A 21 8.05 -3.61 -24.84
N PRO A 22 7.93 -2.34 -24.40
CA PRO A 22 7.98 -1.21 -25.32
C PRO A 22 9.33 -1.19 -26.07
N ASN A 23 9.27 -1.09 -27.39
CA ASN A 23 10.44 -0.99 -28.24
C ASN A 23 10.76 0.48 -28.53
N ARG A 24 11.80 1.03 -27.90
CA ARG A 24 12.26 2.42 -28.08
C ARG A 24 13.79 2.45 -28.12
N ASP A 25 14.35 3.23 -29.03
CA ASP A 25 15.80 3.31 -29.28
C ASP A 25 16.59 3.96 -28.12
N SER A 26 15.92 4.72 -27.26
CA SER A 26 16.48 5.23 -26.01
C SER A 26 15.38 5.26 -24.94
N LEU A 27 15.63 4.55 -23.83
CA LEU A 27 14.63 4.39 -22.76
C LEU A 27 15.27 4.66 -21.40
N VAL A 28 14.68 5.59 -20.65
CA VAL A 28 14.95 5.75 -19.22
C VAL A 28 13.77 5.17 -18.46
N VAL A 29 14.02 4.16 -17.65
CA VAL A 29 13.02 3.54 -16.77
C VAL A 29 13.31 3.98 -15.36
N VAL A 30 12.35 4.67 -14.75
CA VAL A 30 12.37 5.02 -13.32
C VAL A 30 11.42 4.09 -12.59
N VAL A 31 11.91 3.42 -11.56
CA VAL A 31 11.13 2.52 -10.72
C VAL A 31 11.10 3.11 -9.33
N ASP A 32 9.90 3.45 -8.87
CA ASP A 32 9.66 3.86 -7.49
C ASP A 32 9.28 2.67 -6.62
N GLU A 33 9.54 2.75 -5.32
CA GLU A 33 9.37 1.65 -4.35
C GLU A 33 10.04 0.33 -4.79
N ALA A 34 11.24 0.43 -5.37
CA ALA A 34 11.99 -0.70 -5.91
C ALA A 34 12.34 -1.78 -4.86
N GLY A 35 12.30 -1.44 -3.57
CA GLY A 35 12.47 -2.38 -2.45
C GLY A 35 11.38 -3.46 -2.41
N GLN A 36 10.23 -3.23 -3.03
CA GLN A 36 9.14 -4.22 -3.11
C GLN A 36 9.27 -5.22 -4.26
N ILE A 37 10.34 -5.13 -5.08
CA ILE A 37 10.53 -5.98 -6.26
C ILE A 37 11.37 -7.21 -5.90
N GLY A 38 10.80 -8.40 -6.15
CA GLY A 38 11.53 -9.66 -5.99
C GLY A 38 12.67 -9.81 -7.00
N ALA A 39 13.72 -10.54 -6.61
CA ALA A 39 14.94 -10.70 -7.41
C ALA A 39 14.69 -11.20 -8.85
N ARG A 40 13.73 -12.10 -9.05
CA ARG A 40 13.41 -12.64 -10.39
C ARG A 40 12.87 -11.55 -11.32
N GLN A 41 11.92 -10.75 -10.84
CA GLN A 41 11.32 -9.68 -11.63
C GLN A 41 12.34 -8.55 -11.88
N MET A 42 13.15 -8.20 -10.88
CA MET A 42 14.24 -7.24 -11.05
C MET A 42 15.26 -7.72 -12.10
N LEU A 43 15.64 -9.00 -12.08
CA LEU A 43 16.55 -9.56 -13.08
C LEU A 43 15.98 -9.48 -14.50
N GLU A 44 14.69 -9.77 -14.67
CA GLU A 44 14.02 -9.63 -15.97
C GLU A 44 14.02 -8.17 -16.44
N LEU A 45 13.72 -7.24 -15.53
CA LEU A 45 13.74 -5.80 -15.80
C LEU A 45 15.13 -5.31 -16.22
N VAL A 46 16.16 -5.64 -15.45
CA VAL A 46 17.55 -5.26 -15.76
C VAL A 46 17.96 -5.81 -17.12
N ARG A 47 17.66 -7.08 -17.43
CA ARG A 47 17.98 -7.68 -18.73
C ARG A 47 17.25 -7.01 -19.88
N PHE A 48 15.97 -6.69 -19.70
CA PHE A 48 15.16 -6.03 -20.72
C PHE A 48 15.67 -4.60 -21.00
N VAL A 49 15.88 -3.79 -19.97
CA VAL A 49 16.39 -2.42 -20.13
C VAL A 49 17.79 -2.44 -20.76
N ARG A 50 18.66 -3.37 -20.35
CA ARG A 50 19.97 -3.56 -20.96
C ARG A 50 19.88 -3.94 -22.45
N SER A 51 18.92 -4.77 -22.84
CA SER A 51 18.75 -5.17 -24.26
C SER A 51 18.38 -4.00 -25.18
N LEU A 52 17.85 -2.91 -24.62
CA LEU A 52 17.51 -1.68 -25.33
C LEU A 52 18.58 -0.59 -25.17
N ASN A 53 19.75 -0.91 -24.59
CA ASN A 53 20.75 0.08 -24.19
C ASN A 53 20.16 1.25 -23.37
N GLY A 54 19.13 0.95 -22.56
CA GLY A 54 18.43 1.93 -21.74
C GLY A 54 19.11 2.20 -20.40
N ARG A 55 18.61 3.20 -19.69
CA ARG A 55 19.01 3.54 -18.32
C ARG A 55 17.92 3.12 -17.33
N LEU A 56 18.31 2.44 -16.27
CA LEU A 56 17.44 2.08 -15.15
C LEU A 56 17.79 2.96 -13.94
N ILE A 57 16.78 3.60 -13.34
CA ILE A 57 16.90 4.36 -12.09
C ILE A 57 15.96 3.71 -11.09
N LEU A 58 16.51 3.26 -9.96
CA LEU A 58 15.75 2.65 -8.87
C LEU A 58 15.66 3.66 -7.72
N SER A 59 14.45 3.86 -7.23
CA SER A 59 14.11 4.65 -6.05
C SER A 59 13.41 3.72 -5.06
N GLY A 60 13.81 3.74 -3.79
CA GLY A 60 13.24 2.91 -2.75
C GLY A 60 14.09 2.93 -1.48
N ASP A 61 13.56 2.36 -0.41
CA ASP A 61 14.21 2.27 0.89
C ASP A 61 14.32 0.80 1.32
N THR A 62 15.55 0.29 1.44
CA THR A 62 15.83 -1.10 1.82
C THR A 62 15.58 -1.39 3.30
N ARG A 63 15.32 -0.34 4.11
CA ARG A 63 14.91 -0.46 5.51
C ARG A 63 13.39 -0.54 5.68
N GLN A 64 12.61 -0.35 4.60
CA GLN A 64 11.16 -0.55 4.59
C GLN A 64 10.80 -2.01 4.27
N HIS A 65 9.52 -2.28 4.01
CA HIS A 65 9.08 -3.64 3.67
C HIS A 65 9.75 -4.14 2.39
N GLY A 66 10.43 -5.28 2.49
CA GLY A 66 10.95 -6.01 1.35
C GLY A 66 9.85 -6.66 0.51
N PRO A 67 10.21 -7.33 -0.59
CA PRO A 67 9.24 -7.95 -1.48
C PRO A 67 8.48 -9.08 -0.78
N VAL A 68 7.21 -9.27 -1.16
CA VAL A 68 6.44 -10.46 -0.78
C VAL A 68 7.01 -11.71 -1.46
N GLU A 69 7.56 -11.55 -2.67
CA GLU A 69 8.29 -12.61 -3.36
C GLU A 69 9.68 -12.84 -2.74
N ALA A 70 10.22 -14.05 -2.89
CA ALA A 70 11.51 -14.39 -2.32
C ALA A 70 12.65 -13.53 -2.87
N SER A 71 13.57 -13.14 -1.97
CA SER A 71 14.81 -12.39 -2.21
C SER A 71 14.63 -10.90 -2.51
N ASP A 72 15.25 -10.07 -1.67
CA ASP A 72 15.27 -8.61 -1.80
C ASP A 72 16.30 -8.17 -2.85
N ALA A 73 15.79 -7.68 -3.99
CA ALA A 73 16.61 -7.29 -5.10
C ALA A 73 17.35 -5.96 -4.86
N LEU A 74 16.68 -4.99 -4.23
CA LEU A 74 17.26 -3.67 -4.01
C LEU A 74 18.38 -3.73 -2.98
N LEU A 75 18.18 -4.49 -1.90
CA LEU A 75 19.21 -4.74 -0.89
C LEU A 75 20.43 -5.46 -1.48
N ALA A 76 20.20 -6.42 -2.38
CA ALA A 76 21.30 -7.10 -3.08
C ALA A 76 22.08 -6.15 -3.99
N ILE A 77 21.40 -5.25 -4.70
CA ILE A 77 22.03 -4.22 -5.54
C ILE A 77 22.84 -3.25 -4.67
N GLU A 78 22.25 -2.73 -3.59
CA GLU A 78 22.91 -1.82 -2.65
C GLU A 78 24.20 -2.43 -2.07
N ARG A 79 24.15 -3.69 -1.63
CA ARG A 79 25.29 -4.33 -0.96
C ARG A 79 26.38 -4.84 -1.90
N PHE A 80 26.02 -5.30 -3.11
CA PHE A 80 26.91 -6.10 -3.93
C PHE A 80 27.17 -5.53 -5.33
N ALA A 81 26.42 -4.54 -5.80
CA ALA A 81 26.61 -4.02 -7.16
C ALA A 81 27.78 -3.03 -7.29
N GLY A 82 28.31 -2.52 -6.16
CA GLY A 82 29.38 -1.51 -6.17
C GLY A 82 28.94 -0.19 -6.81
N LEU A 83 27.64 0.12 -6.76
CA LEU A 83 27.08 1.38 -7.23
C LEU A 83 27.14 2.40 -6.09
N ASP A 84 27.37 3.66 -6.41
CA ASP A 84 27.20 4.77 -5.47
C ASP A 84 25.73 5.21 -5.44
N PRO A 85 24.96 4.91 -4.37
CA PRO A 85 23.59 5.37 -4.26
C PRO A 85 23.54 6.87 -3.95
N ALA A 86 22.50 7.53 -4.45
CA ALA A 86 22.15 8.88 -3.98
C ALA A 86 21.19 8.74 -2.79
N GLU A 87 21.64 9.12 -1.60
CA GLU A 87 20.84 9.03 -0.38
C GLU A 87 20.13 10.35 -0.05
N LEU A 88 18.90 10.24 0.47
CA LEU A 88 18.15 11.38 0.99
C LEU A 88 18.18 11.34 2.52
N GLU A 89 18.96 12.24 3.13
CA GLU A 89 19.11 12.30 4.60
C GLU A 89 18.04 13.16 5.29
N CYS A 90 17.39 14.06 4.54
CA CYS A 90 16.47 15.04 5.10
C CYS A 90 15.04 14.51 5.19
N ILE A 91 14.56 14.30 6.42
CA ILE A 91 13.15 14.03 6.71
C ILE A 91 12.33 15.29 6.37
N ARG A 92 11.47 15.19 5.35
CA ARG A 92 10.57 16.29 4.92
C ARG A 92 9.13 16.14 5.39
N ARG A 93 8.68 14.93 5.72
CA ARG A 93 7.28 14.63 6.07
C ARG A 93 6.91 15.23 7.44
N GLN A 94 7.78 15.07 8.44
CA GLN A 94 7.61 15.64 9.78
C GLN A 94 8.27 17.03 9.89
N ASN A 95 7.79 18.01 9.13
CA ASN A 95 8.30 19.38 9.20
C ASN A 95 7.46 20.24 10.17
N PRO A 96 8.03 20.71 11.31
CA PRO A 96 7.31 21.58 12.24
C PRO A 96 6.76 22.86 11.62
N ASP A 97 7.37 23.37 10.54
CA ASP A 97 6.87 24.59 9.86
C ASP A 97 5.49 24.40 9.23
N LEU A 98 5.03 23.15 9.10
CA LEU A 98 3.70 22.80 8.60
C LEU A 98 2.58 22.93 9.65
N GLY A 99 2.92 23.06 10.94
CA GLY A 99 1.93 23.24 12.01
C GLY A 99 1.29 24.63 11.97
N GLN A 100 -0.03 24.69 12.13
CA GLN A 100 -0.82 25.92 12.13
C GLN A 100 -0.73 26.63 13.49
N THR A 101 -0.65 25.86 14.58
CA THR A 101 -0.57 26.38 15.95
C THR A 101 0.78 26.08 16.59
N LYS A 102 1.16 26.83 17.64
CA LYS A 102 2.41 26.56 18.37
C LYS A 102 2.46 25.14 18.95
N ASP A 103 1.33 24.64 19.41
CA ASP A 103 1.21 23.31 20.01
C ASP A 103 1.36 22.21 18.94
N GLU A 104 0.75 22.39 17.76
CA GLU A 104 0.96 21.48 16.61
C GLU A 104 2.43 21.45 16.20
N ARG A 105 3.10 22.60 16.09
CA ARG A 105 4.53 22.63 15.73
C ARG A 105 5.39 21.89 16.76
N ALA A 106 5.06 22.04 18.05
CA ALA A 106 5.76 21.35 19.13
C ALA A 106 5.51 19.83 19.08
N SER A 107 4.28 19.41 18.79
CA SER A 107 3.89 18.01 18.58
C SER A 107 4.65 17.38 17.42
N ILE A 108 4.62 18.00 16.23
CA ILE A 108 5.34 17.54 15.04
C ILE A 108 6.85 17.42 15.32
N ALA A 109 7.44 18.41 16.01
CA ALA A 109 8.86 18.38 16.38
C ALA A 109 9.19 17.25 17.37
N ALA A 110 8.32 16.98 18.34
CA ALA A 110 8.49 15.88 19.28
C ALA A 110 8.37 14.51 18.58
N TYR A 111 7.38 14.37 17.69
CA TYR A 111 7.19 13.16 16.88
C TYR A 111 8.38 12.89 15.97
N ARG A 112 8.89 13.92 15.28
CA ARG A 112 10.10 13.82 14.44
C ARG A 112 11.29 13.24 15.22
N ARG A 113 11.51 13.68 16.46
CA ARG A 113 12.60 13.15 17.31
C ARG A 113 12.40 11.68 17.67
N ALA A 114 11.16 11.22 17.83
CA ALA A 114 10.88 9.80 18.02
C ALA A 114 11.25 9.00 16.76
N VAL A 115 10.82 9.46 15.58
CA VAL A 115 11.17 8.84 14.28
C VAL A 115 12.68 8.81 14.05
N GLU A 116 13.39 9.91 14.35
CA GLU A 116 14.86 9.97 14.27
C GLU A 116 15.56 8.98 15.22
N ALA A 117 14.99 8.76 16.42
CA ALA A 117 15.48 7.73 17.34
C ALA A 117 15.26 6.31 16.79
N ALA A 118 14.08 6.03 16.23
CA ALA A 118 13.79 4.74 15.60
C ALA A 118 14.70 4.47 14.38
N ALA A 119 14.88 5.47 13.51
CA ALA A 119 15.74 5.37 12.32
C ALA A 119 17.22 5.12 12.68
N ALA A 120 17.67 5.61 13.84
CA ALA A 120 18.99 5.36 14.40
C ALA A 120 19.10 4.04 15.19
N GLY A 121 18.06 3.21 15.22
CA GLY A 121 18.02 1.93 15.96
C GLY A 121 17.80 2.07 17.47
N ARG A 122 17.53 3.27 17.99
CA ARG A 122 17.26 3.54 19.41
C ARG A 122 15.76 3.37 19.71
N LEU A 123 15.28 2.14 19.57
CA LEU A 123 13.84 1.82 19.66
C LEU A 123 13.22 2.16 21.01
N GLN A 124 13.90 1.88 22.13
CA GLN A 124 13.40 2.21 23.46
C GLN A 124 13.19 3.71 23.63
N GLU A 125 14.16 4.51 23.19
CA GLU A 125 14.07 5.97 23.28
C GLU A 125 12.94 6.52 22.40
N SER A 126 12.76 5.97 21.19
CA SER A 126 11.63 6.30 20.32
C SER A 126 10.31 6.03 21.03
N PHE A 127 10.19 4.84 21.63
CA PHE A 127 8.99 4.41 22.32
C PHE A 127 8.68 5.32 23.51
N ASP A 128 9.66 5.58 24.39
CA ASP A 128 9.49 6.46 25.55
C ASP A 128 9.09 7.90 25.14
N ARG A 129 9.56 8.38 23.97
CA ARG A 129 9.16 9.68 23.43
C ARG A 129 7.69 9.67 22.99
N LEU A 130 7.25 8.63 22.30
CA LEU A 130 5.85 8.48 21.88
C LEU A 130 4.91 8.36 23.09
N ASP A 131 5.30 7.59 24.10
CA ASP A 131 4.53 7.42 25.33
C ASP A 131 4.38 8.74 26.10
N ARG A 132 5.47 9.51 26.25
CA ARG A 132 5.43 10.86 26.85
C ARG A 132 4.55 11.86 26.09
N MET A 133 4.32 11.64 24.80
CA MET A 133 3.41 12.45 23.99
C MET A 133 1.94 12.02 24.12
N GLY A 134 1.65 10.95 24.87
CA GLY A 134 0.32 10.34 24.92
C GLY A 134 -0.08 9.66 23.61
N ALA A 135 0.88 9.39 22.72
CA ALA A 135 0.65 8.68 21.47
C ALA A 135 0.51 7.16 21.69
N VAL A 136 0.79 6.66 22.90
CA VAL A 136 0.68 5.25 23.25
C VAL A 136 -0.48 5.06 24.21
N ILE A 137 -1.42 4.20 23.84
CA ILE A 137 -2.59 3.84 24.64
C ILE A 137 -2.49 2.36 24.97
N ALA A 138 -2.26 2.04 26.25
CA ALA A 138 -2.31 0.66 26.72
C ALA A 138 -3.76 0.18 26.83
N GLY A 139 -4.03 -1.04 26.35
CA GLY A 139 -5.37 -1.61 26.38
C GLY A 139 -5.37 -3.14 26.40
N ARG A 140 -6.52 -3.70 26.79
CA ARG A 140 -6.74 -5.13 26.64
C ARG A 140 -7.02 -5.49 25.18
N PHE A 141 -6.75 -6.73 24.83
CA PHE A 141 -6.89 -7.25 23.47
C PHE A 141 -8.33 -7.25 22.95
N ASP A 142 -9.28 -7.56 23.84
CA ASP A 142 -10.71 -7.60 23.58
C ASP A 142 -11.27 -6.19 23.30
N GLU A 143 -10.79 -5.18 24.02
CA GLU A 143 -11.19 -3.77 23.86
C GLU A 143 -10.50 -3.04 22.69
N GLN A 144 -9.51 -3.67 22.06
CA GLN A 144 -8.63 -3.00 21.10
C GLN A 144 -9.40 -2.40 19.92
N ALA A 145 -10.31 -3.18 19.33
CA ALA A 145 -11.11 -2.73 18.19
C ALA A 145 -12.05 -1.58 18.58
N ASP A 146 -12.61 -1.62 19.80
CA ASP A 146 -13.51 -0.58 20.30
C ASP A 146 -12.79 0.74 20.52
N LYS A 147 -11.59 0.69 21.13
CA LYS A 147 -10.74 1.87 21.32
C LYS A 147 -10.32 2.50 20.00
N LEU A 148 -9.92 1.67 19.02
CA LEU A 148 -9.57 2.14 17.67
C LEU A 148 -10.78 2.76 16.97
N ALA A 149 -11.95 2.14 17.07
CA ALA A 149 -13.18 2.66 16.48
C ALA A 149 -13.62 3.98 17.11
N GLY A 150 -13.54 4.11 18.44
CA GLY A 150 -13.85 5.35 19.14
C GLY A 150 -12.89 6.49 18.76
N GLU A 151 -11.60 6.21 18.66
CA GLU A 151 -10.61 7.21 18.23
C GLU A 151 -10.79 7.57 16.74
N TYR A 152 -11.07 6.59 15.89
CA TYR A 152 -11.39 6.83 14.48
C TYR A 152 -12.62 7.73 14.34
N LEU A 153 -13.69 7.48 15.12
CA LEU A 153 -14.88 8.32 15.16
C LEU A 153 -14.52 9.76 15.57
N ARG A 154 -13.77 9.93 16.66
CA ARG A 154 -13.36 11.23 17.17
C ARG A 154 -12.60 12.04 16.11
N LEU A 155 -11.72 11.39 15.35
CA LEU A 155 -10.99 12.01 14.24
C LEU A 155 -11.87 12.31 13.02
N THR A 156 -12.85 11.44 12.75
CA THR A 156 -13.84 11.64 11.69
C THR A 156 -14.71 12.86 11.96
N GLU A 157 -15.17 13.05 13.21
CA GLU A 157 -15.92 14.23 13.66
C GLU A 157 -15.10 15.52 13.53
N GLN A 158 -13.76 15.42 13.60
CA GLN A 158 -12.82 16.53 13.37
C GLN A 158 -12.46 16.74 11.90
N ALA A 159 -13.13 16.04 10.97
CA ALA A 159 -12.86 16.06 9.53
C ALA A 159 -11.40 15.72 9.17
N CYS A 160 -10.74 14.90 9.99
CA CYS A 160 -9.36 14.47 9.78
C CYS A 160 -9.31 13.13 9.03
N SER A 161 -8.52 13.06 7.98
CA SER A 161 -8.33 11.80 7.24
C SER A 161 -7.56 10.80 8.09
N THR A 162 -8.16 9.64 8.33
CA THR A 162 -7.62 8.63 9.25
C THR A 162 -7.54 7.27 8.57
N VAL A 163 -6.52 6.47 8.88
CA VAL A 163 -6.49 5.05 8.52
C VAL A 163 -6.00 4.23 9.72
N VAL A 164 -6.61 3.08 9.94
CA VAL A 164 -6.09 2.11 10.91
C VAL A 164 -5.11 1.17 10.22
N VAL A 165 -3.96 0.93 10.82
CA VAL A 165 -2.95 0.00 10.34
C VAL A 165 -2.83 -1.15 11.33
N SER A 166 -2.98 -2.37 10.83
CA SER A 166 -2.88 -3.61 11.62
C SER A 166 -1.87 -4.57 11.01
N GLN A 167 -1.43 -5.55 11.79
CA GLN A 167 -0.47 -6.56 11.33
C GLN A 167 -1.15 -7.69 10.56
N THR A 168 -2.32 -8.13 11.01
CA THR A 168 -3.00 -9.31 10.46
C THR A 168 -4.32 -8.96 9.76
N TRP A 169 -4.70 -9.76 8.77
CA TRP A 169 -6.01 -9.64 8.12
C TRP A 169 -7.16 -9.84 9.10
N GLY A 170 -7.03 -10.75 10.09
CA GLY A 170 -8.08 -10.96 11.10
C GLY A 170 -8.37 -9.69 11.90
N GLU A 171 -7.33 -8.95 12.30
CA GLU A 171 -7.50 -7.65 12.95
C GLU A 171 -8.11 -6.60 12.02
N VAL A 172 -7.64 -6.50 10.78
CA VAL A 172 -8.19 -5.58 9.78
C VAL A 172 -9.70 -5.77 9.64
N HIS A 173 -10.16 -7.02 9.52
CA HIS A 173 -11.59 -7.33 9.43
C HIS A 173 -12.35 -6.91 10.69
N ARG A 174 -11.82 -7.24 11.88
CA ARG A 174 -12.44 -6.89 13.18
C ARG A 174 -12.56 -5.38 13.35
N VAL A 175 -11.49 -4.64 13.06
CA VAL A 175 -11.47 -3.17 13.16
C VAL A 175 -12.40 -2.54 12.14
N ASN A 176 -12.40 -3.01 10.89
CA ASN A 176 -13.31 -2.51 9.85
C ASN A 176 -14.78 -2.65 10.26
N GLN A 177 -15.17 -3.81 10.79
CA GLN A 177 -16.53 -4.04 11.29
C GLN A 177 -16.88 -3.09 12.44
N GLN A 178 -15.97 -2.92 13.40
CA GLN A 178 -16.23 -2.11 14.58
C GLN A 178 -16.27 -0.60 14.27
N VAL A 179 -15.34 -0.11 13.44
CA VAL A 179 -15.37 1.28 12.95
C VAL A 179 -16.70 1.56 12.23
N ARG A 180 -17.11 0.67 11.31
CA ARG A 180 -18.38 0.84 10.59
C ARG A 180 -19.58 0.84 11.54
N ALA A 181 -19.62 -0.07 12.51
CA ALA A 181 -20.71 -0.13 13.49
C ALA A 181 -20.83 1.16 14.31
N VAL A 182 -19.69 1.71 14.78
CA VAL A 182 -19.66 2.97 15.53
C VAL A 182 -20.11 4.15 14.65
N LEU A 183 -19.61 4.26 13.42
CA LEU A 183 -20.00 5.32 12.49
C LEU A 183 -21.51 5.31 12.18
N LYS A 184 -22.11 4.11 12.02
CA LYS A 184 -23.55 3.94 11.86
C LYS A 184 -24.33 4.37 13.10
N SER A 185 -23.89 3.93 14.28
CA SER A 185 -24.57 4.26 15.56
C SER A 185 -24.63 5.77 15.82
N LYS A 186 -23.70 6.54 15.23
CA LYS A 186 -23.62 8.00 15.31
C LYS A 186 -24.33 8.72 14.16
N GLY A 187 -24.91 7.99 13.21
CA GLY A 187 -25.57 8.57 12.03
C GLY A 187 -24.61 9.20 11.03
N ILE A 188 -23.31 8.93 11.11
CA ILE A 188 -22.35 9.36 10.08
C ILE A 188 -22.51 8.51 8.81
N LEU A 189 -22.91 7.25 8.98
CA LEU A 189 -23.35 6.36 7.92
C LEU A 189 -24.85 6.11 8.10
N ASP A 190 -25.67 6.98 7.53
CA ASP A 190 -27.14 7.00 7.67
C ASP A 190 -27.89 6.62 6.38
N GLY A 191 -27.18 6.40 5.27
CA GLY A 191 -27.76 6.03 4.00
C GLY A 191 -28.25 4.58 3.91
N GLU A 192 -29.19 4.34 3.00
CA GLU A 192 -29.76 3.01 2.71
C GLU A 192 -28.66 1.97 2.47
N GLU A 193 -28.71 0.87 3.23
CA GLU A 193 -27.80 -0.25 3.07
C GLU A 193 -28.21 -1.10 1.88
N ARG A 194 -27.23 -1.42 1.03
CA ARG A 194 -27.40 -2.39 -0.04
C ARG A 194 -26.35 -3.48 0.07
N ILE A 195 -26.80 -4.71 -0.05
CA ILE A 195 -25.92 -5.87 -0.11
C ILE A 195 -25.34 -5.94 -1.51
N VAL A 196 -24.02 -5.88 -1.60
CA VAL A 196 -23.26 -5.93 -2.85
C VAL A 196 -22.32 -7.13 -2.80
N PRO A 197 -22.27 -7.97 -3.86
CA PRO A 197 -21.29 -9.03 -3.94
C PRO A 197 -19.89 -8.45 -4.08
N ALA A 198 -18.93 -9.03 -3.37
CA ALA A 198 -17.52 -8.72 -3.46
C ALA A 198 -16.69 -10.01 -3.57
N LEU A 199 -15.44 -9.86 -3.99
CA LEU A 199 -14.49 -10.94 -4.22
C LEU A 199 -13.27 -10.69 -3.35
N GLU A 200 -13.14 -11.50 -2.30
CA GLU A 200 -11.98 -11.49 -1.42
C GLU A 200 -10.93 -12.45 -1.96
N LYS A 201 -9.71 -11.98 -2.18
CA LYS A 201 -8.62 -12.81 -2.70
C LYS A 201 -8.16 -13.80 -1.62
N VAL A 202 -8.02 -15.06 -2.03
CA VAL A 202 -7.37 -16.10 -1.23
C VAL A 202 -5.89 -16.16 -1.63
N ASP A 203 -5.01 -15.90 -0.68
CA ASP A 203 -3.56 -15.88 -0.90
C ASP A 203 -2.99 -17.31 -0.99
N LEU A 204 -3.25 -17.96 -2.13
CA LEU A 204 -2.67 -19.24 -2.49
C LEU A 204 -1.31 -19.08 -3.16
N THR A 205 -0.33 -19.85 -2.70
CA THR A 205 0.98 -20.00 -3.37
C THR A 205 0.80 -20.62 -4.77
N SER A 206 1.80 -20.46 -5.64
CA SER A 206 1.79 -21.08 -6.98
C SER A 206 1.67 -22.61 -6.94
N ALA A 207 2.10 -23.25 -5.86
CA ALA A 207 1.93 -24.68 -5.63
C ALA A 207 0.48 -25.00 -5.21
N GLN A 208 -0.06 -24.26 -4.23
CA GLN A 208 -1.44 -24.45 -3.76
C GLN A 208 -2.48 -24.17 -4.86
N LYS A 209 -2.23 -23.20 -5.76
CA LYS A 209 -3.10 -22.95 -6.91
C LYS A 209 -3.23 -24.16 -7.86
N ARG A 210 -2.34 -25.15 -7.79
CA ARG A 210 -2.39 -26.36 -8.62
C ARG A 210 -3.16 -27.51 -7.97
N ASP A 211 -3.47 -27.38 -6.68
CA ASP A 211 -4.04 -28.45 -5.89
C ASP A 211 -5.51 -28.16 -5.61
N PRO A 212 -6.43 -29.05 -6.06
CA PRO A 212 -7.87 -28.84 -5.92
C PRO A 212 -8.33 -28.68 -4.47
N ARG A 213 -7.57 -29.19 -3.49
CA ARG A 213 -7.94 -29.14 -2.07
C ARG A 213 -7.99 -27.72 -1.49
N PHE A 214 -7.36 -26.75 -2.14
CA PHE A 214 -7.36 -25.35 -1.73
C PHE A 214 -8.50 -24.54 -2.37
N TYR A 215 -9.39 -25.19 -3.13
CA TYR A 215 -10.52 -24.56 -3.80
C TYR A 215 -11.83 -24.97 -3.13
N ASP A 216 -12.56 -23.99 -2.62
CA ASP A 216 -13.93 -24.16 -2.15
C ASP A 216 -14.90 -24.27 -3.35
N PRO A 217 -16.02 -25.01 -3.26
CA PRO A 217 -17.03 -25.07 -4.33
C PRO A 217 -17.56 -23.69 -4.80
N ALA A 218 -17.59 -22.69 -3.92
CA ALA A 218 -18.01 -21.33 -4.25
C ALA A 218 -16.89 -20.46 -4.86
N THR A 219 -15.68 -21.00 -5.04
CA THR A 219 -14.52 -20.24 -5.52
C THR A 219 -14.76 -19.60 -6.89
N VAL A 220 -14.35 -18.34 -7.01
CA VAL A 220 -14.36 -17.58 -8.26
C VAL A 220 -12.92 -17.32 -8.69
N ILE A 221 -12.60 -17.63 -9.94
CA ILE A 221 -11.34 -17.26 -10.58
C ILE A 221 -11.52 -15.91 -11.23
N VAL A 222 -10.62 -14.96 -10.95
CA VAL A 222 -10.57 -13.66 -11.63
C VAL A 222 -9.31 -13.58 -12.46
N PHE A 223 -9.43 -13.24 -13.74
CA PHE A 223 -8.29 -13.07 -14.63
C PHE A 223 -7.69 -11.68 -14.43
N ASN A 224 -6.57 -11.54 -13.71
CA ASN A 224 -5.92 -10.23 -13.55
C ASN A 224 -5.12 -9.79 -14.78
N GLN A 225 -4.89 -10.69 -15.75
CA GLN A 225 -4.29 -10.39 -17.05
C GLN A 225 -5.02 -11.12 -18.17
N PRO A 226 -4.99 -10.60 -19.42
CA PRO A 226 -5.60 -11.30 -20.55
C PRO A 226 -4.92 -12.64 -20.79
N LEU A 227 -5.72 -13.70 -20.96
CA LEU A 227 -5.23 -15.06 -21.16
C LEU A 227 -6.18 -15.85 -22.04
N ARG A 228 -5.64 -16.47 -23.12
CA ARG A 228 -6.40 -17.39 -24.01
C ARG A 228 -7.72 -16.81 -24.52
N GLY A 229 -7.74 -15.51 -24.87
CA GLY A 229 -8.94 -14.83 -25.37
C GLY A 229 -9.93 -14.39 -24.29
N VAL A 230 -9.60 -14.59 -23.01
CA VAL A 230 -10.31 -14.01 -21.87
C VAL A 230 -9.68 -12.67 -21.51
N ALA A 231 -10.49 -11.64 -21.34
CA ALA A 231 -10.05 -10.30 -20.98
C ALA A 231 -9.66 -10.22 -19.49
N ALA A 232 -8.84 -9.22 -19.14
CA ALA A 232 -8.58 -8.93 -17.73
C ALA A 232 -9.87 -8.46 -17.03
N GLY A 233 -10.08 -8.91 -15.80
CA GLY A 233 -11.27 -8.65 -15.00
C GLY A 233 -12.43 -9.62 -15.23
N SER A 234 -12.36 -10.48 -16.26
CA SER A 234 -13.33 -11.55 -16.44
C SER A 234 -13.26 -12.55 -15.30
N THR A 235 -14.40 -13.15 -14.97
CA THR A 235 -14.54 -14.15 -13.92
C THR A 235 -14.89 -15.52 -14.48
N GLY A 236 -14.57 -16.57 -13.74
CA GLY A 236 -14.91 -17.94 -14.08
C GLY A 236 -14.92 -18.84 -12.86
N ARG A 237 -15.29 -20.11 -13.05
CA ARG A 237 -15.32 -21.12 -11.99
C ARG A 237 -14.30 -22.22 -12.26
N PRO A 238 -13.59 -22.73 -11.25
CA PRO A 238 -12.72 -23.88 -11.44
C PRO A 238 -13.57 -25.11 -11.82
N ALA A 239 -13.25 -25.74 -12.95
CA ALA A 239 -14.00 -26.89 -13.47
C ALA A 239 -13.27 -28.21 -13.20
N ALA A 240 -11.97 -28.28 -13.48
CA ALA A 240 -11.17 -29.49 -13.26
C ALA A 240 -9.68 -29.20 -13.17
N PHE A 241 -8.94 -30.14 -12.57
CA PHE A 241 -7.49 -30.11 -12.46
C PHE A 241 -6.91 -31.30 -13.21
N LEU A 242 -6.17 -31.03 -14.30
CA LEU A 242 -5.59 -32.05 -15.18
C LEU A 242 -4.06 -31.96 -15.15
N GLY A 243 -3.45 -32.73 -14.25
CA GLY A 243 -2.00 -32.72 -14.03
C GLY A 243 -1.53 -31.31 -13.67
N ASN A 244 -0.80 -30.66 -14.58
CA ASN A 244 -0.25 -29.32 -14.37
C ASN A 244 -1.08 -28.21 -15.05
N ARG A 245 -2.39 -28.42 -15.19
CA ARG A 245 -3.31 -27.50 -15.86
C ARG A 245 -4.60 -27.36 -15.06
N LEU A 246 -5.07 -26.12 -14.94
CA LEU A 246 -6.37 -25.78 -14.37
C LEU A 246 -7.35 -25.50 -15.51
N LEU A 247 -8.51 -26.14 -15.50
CA LEU A 247 -9.63 -25.81 -16.38
C LEU A 247 -10.56 -24.85 -15.65
N VAL A 248 -10.87 -23.73 -16.29
CA VAL A 248 -11.77 -22.70 -15.78
C VAL A 248 -12.93 -22.53 -16.74
N GLU A 249 -14.15 -22.66 -16.24
CA GLU A 249 -15.35 -22.34 -16.98
C GLU A 249 -15.59 -20.82 -16.94
N VAL A 250 -15.64 -20.20 -18.12
CA VAL A 250 -15.86 -18.77 -18.32
C VAL A 250 -17.05 -18.61 -19.25
N GLY A 251 -18.23 -18.29 -18.69
CA GLY A 251 -19.49 -18.35 -19.43
C GLY A 251 -19.75 -19.76 -19.95
N GLN A 252 -19.91 -19.93 -21.26
CA GLN A 252 -20.11 -21.24 -21.90
C GLN A 252 -18.81 -21.89 -22.41
N ARG A 253 -17.65 -21.32 -22.09
CA ARG A 253 -16.35 -21.80 -22.61
C ARG A 253 -15.51 -22.38 -21.49
N ILE A 254 -14.76 -23.45 -21.79
CA ILE A 254 -13.73 -23.98 -20.89
C ILE A 254 -12.37 -23.48 -21.34
N VAL A 255 -11.67 -22.79 -20.44
CA VAL A 255 -10.36 -22.20 -20.66
C VAL A 255 -9.32 -23.02 -19.91
N MET A 256 -8.34 -23.54 -20.66
CA MET A 256 -7.25 -24.32 -20.09
C MET A 256 -6.07 -23.41 -19.73
N ILE A 257 -5.71 -23.41 -18.45
CA ILE A 257 -4.65 -22.60 -17.86
C ILE A 257 -3.48 -23.50 -17.46
N PRO A 258 -2.39 -23.54 -18.25
CA PRO A 258 -1.13 -24.16 -17.84
C PRO A 258 -0.58 -23.53 -16.55
N ALA A 259 0.07 -24.33 -15.71
CA ALA A 259 0.60 -23.87 -14.43
C ALA A 259 1.57 -22.68 -14.49
N ARG A 260 2.23 -22.47 -15.63
CA ARG A 260 3.12 -21.31 -15.87
C ARG A 260 2.38 -19.97 -16.00
N TYR A 261 1.04 -19.98 -16.08
CA TYR A 261 0.20 -18.79 -16.17
C TYR A 261 -0.72 -18.61 -14.96
N LEU A 262 -0.49 -19.34 -13.85
CA LEU A 262 -1.31 -19.22 -12.62
C LEU A 262 -1.06 -17.91 -11.85
N ASP A 263 -0.02 -17.17 -12.20
CA ASP A 263 0.26 -15.79 -11.79
C ASP A 263 -0.69 -14.77 -12.45
N ARG A 264 -1.33 -15.16 -13.57
CA ARG A 264 -2.29 -14.35 -14.32
C ARG A 264 -3.75 -14.55 -13.91
N ILE A 265 -3.96 -15.29 -12.82
CA ILE A 265 -5.27 -15.41 -12.18
C ILE A 265 -5.19 -15.16 -10.68
N ASN A 266 -6.26 -14.60 -10.13
CA ASN A 266 -6.55 -14.56 -8.71
C ASN A 266 -7.59 -15.61 -8.38
N VAL A 267 -7.41 -16.28 -7.24
CA VAL A 267 -8.39 -17.18 -6.66
C VAL A 267 -9.12 -16.38 -5.59
N CYS A 268 -10.43 -16.24 -5.72
CA CYS A 268 -11.23 -15.38 -4.85
C CYS A 268 -12.40 -16.15 -4.25
N ARG A 269 -12.78 -15.77 -3.04
CA ARG A 269 -14.00 -16.20 -2.37
C ARG A 269 -15.07 -15.11 -2.55
N PRO A 270 -16.29 -15.46 -2.98
CA PRO A 270 -17.39 -14.51 -2.98
C PRO A 270 -17.80 -14.20 -1.53
N VAL A 271 -17.96 -12.92 -1.25
CA VAL A 271 -18.44 -12.42 0.04
C VAL A 271 -19.51 -11.37 -0.21
N GLU A 272 -20.48 -11.27 0.68
CA GLU A 272 -21.51 -10.24 0.61
C GLU A 272 -21.12 -9.09 1.53
N LEU A 273 -21.08 -7.88 0.99
CA LEU A 273 -20.79 -6.66 1.76
C LEU A 273 -22.03 -5.77 1.76
N SER A 274 -22.53 -5.45 2.95
CA SER A 274 -23.46 -4.34 3.11
C SER A 274 -22.69 -3.02 2.96
N LEU A 275 -23.11 -2.20 2.00
CA LEU A 275 -22.55 -0.88 1.73
C LEU A 275 -23.61 0.20 1.86
N SER A 276 -23.21 1.35 2.38
CA SER A 276 -23.98 2.59 2.44
C SER A 276 -23.19 3.72 1.78
N PRO A 277 -23.85 4.79 1.30
CA PRO A 277 -23.18 6.06 1.02
C PRO A 277 -22.27 6.48 2.18
N GLY A 278 -21.04 6.90 1.87
CA GLY A 278 -20.02 7.24 2.85
C GLY A 278 -19.10 6.07 3.26
N ASP A 279 -19.43 4.82 2.91
CA ASP A 279 -18.56 3.68 3.23
C ASP A 279 -17.20 3.80 2.53
N ARG A 280 -16.13 3.44 3.24
CA ARG A 280 -14.77 3.40 2.68
C ARG A 280 -14.43 2.00 2.21
N LEU A 281 -13.84 1.92 1.02
CA LEU A 281 -13.40 0.68 0.39
C LEU A 281 -11.91 0.72 0.08
N GLN A 282 -11.23 -0.41 0.24
CA GLN A 282 -9.91 -0.66 -0.32
C GLN A 282 -10.06 -1.49 -1.60
N LEU A 283 -9.62 -0.93 -2.72
CA LEU A 283 -9.62 -1.60 -4.02
C LEU A 283 -8.50 -2.65 -4.05
N LYS A 284 -8.78 -3.84 -4.59
CA LYS A 284 -7.86 -4.99 -4.57
C LYS A 284 -7.35 -5.41 -5.95
N ALA A 285 -7.74 -4.69 -7.00
CA ALA A 285 -7.30 -4.97 -8.36
C ALA A 285 -7.05 -3.71 -9.19
N ASN A 286 -6.06 -3.80 -10.07
CA ASN A 286 -5.81 -2.78 -11.09
C ASN A 286 -6.75 -3.00 -12.27
N ARG A 287 -7.58 -2.03 -12.62
CA ARG A 287 -8.49 -2.15 -13.76
C ARG A 287 -8.77 -0.79 -14.38
N LYS A 288 -8.98 -0.74 -15.70
CA LYS A 288 -9.60 0.41 -16.35
C LYS A 288 -11.11 0.25 -16.30
N GLN A 289 -11.81 1.30 -15.91
CA GLN A 289 -13.26 1.35 -15.85
C GLN A 289 -13.82 1.81 -17.20
N SER A 290 -15.12 1.61 -17.41
CA SER A 290 -15.83 1.99 -18.64
C SER A 290 -15.75 3.49 -18.96
N ASP A 291 -15.65 4.35 -17.93
CA ASP A 291 -15.45 5.80 -18.04
C ASP A 291 -14.02 6.21 -18.44
N GLY A 292 -13.10 5.24 -18.60
CA GLY A 292 -11.69 5.45 -18.90
C GLY A 292 -10.82 5.73 -17.67
N ALA A 293 -11.41 5.88 -16.48
CA ALA A 293 -10.68 6.00 -15.23
C ALA A 293 -9.92 4.70 -14.94
N SER A 294 -8.77 4.84 -14.28
CA SER A 294 -7.99 3.69 -13.82
C SER A 294 -8.09 3.61 -12.31
N VAL A 295 -8.39 2.42 -11.81
CA VAL A 295 -8.39 2.09 -10.39
C VAL A 295 -7.17 1.25 -10.05
N THR A 296 -6.60 1.48 -8.88
CA THR A 296 -5.33 0.87 -8.48
C THR A 296 -5.52 -0.03 -7.25
N ASN A 297 -4.82 -1.16 -7.22
CA ASN A 297 -4.78 -2.02 -6.04
C ASN A 297 -4.17 -1.27 -4.85
N GLY A 298 -4.82 -1.37 -3.70
CA GLY A 298 -4.45 -0.69 -2.45
C GLY A 298 -5.04 0.71 -2.34
N GLU A 299 -5.71 1.24 -3.36
CA GLU A 299 -6.36 2.55 -3.30
C GLU A 299 -7.54 2.53 -2.31
N LEU A 300 -7.65 3.59 -1.49
CA LEU A 300 -8.81 3.81 -0.64
C LEU A 300 -9.77 4.78 -1.32
N VAL A 301 -11.03 4.39 -1.43
CA VAL A 301 -12.09 5.19 -2.05
C VAL A 301 -13.29 5.28 -1.13
N THR A 302 -14.12 6.28 -1.32
CA THR A 302 -15.36 6.47 -0.55
C THR A 302 -16.56 6.35 -1.48
N VAL A 303 -17.53 5.54 -1.09
CA VAL A 303 -18.78 5.33 -1.81
C VAL A 303 -19.62 6.61 -1.71
N ARG A 304 -20.12 7.07 -2.85
CA ARG A 304 -21.09 8.18 -2.93
C ARG A 304 -22.50 7.64 -3.07
N SER A 305 -22.71 6.72 -3.99
CA SER A 305 -24.01 6.14 -4.28
C SER A 305 -23.87 4.72 -4.83
N LEU A 306 -24.94 3.95 -4.74
CA LEU A 306 -25.01 2.56 -5.19
C LEU A 306 -26.19 2.41 -6.15
N SER A 307 -25.91 2.16 -7.42
CA SER A 307 -26.96 1.97 -8.42
C SER A 307 -27.58 0.57 -8.31
N PRO A 308 -28.88 0.40 -8.65
CA PRO A 308 -29.52 -0.92 -8.67
C PRO A 308 -28.83 -1.93 -9.60
N ASP A 309 -28.21 -1.43 -10.68
CA ASP A 309 -27.44 -2.23 -11.64
C ASP A 309 -26.07 -2.71 -11.09
N GLY A 310 -25.78 -2.38 -9.82
CA GLY A 310 -24.57 -2.80 -9.12
C GLY A 310 -23.35 -1.92 -9.41
N VAL A 311 -23.50 -0.83 -10.15
CA VAL A 311 -22.47 0.21 -10.34
C VAL A 311 -22.29 0.99 -9.03
N ILE A 312 -21.05 1.32 -8.69
CA ILE A 312 -20.71 2.09 -7.48
C ILE A 312 -20.13 3.44 -7.91
N GLU A 313 -20.80 4.53 -7.56
CA GLU A 313 -20.24 5.88 -7.77
C GLU A 313 -19.37 6.26 -6.58
N LEU A 314 -18.20 6.82 -6.86
CA LEU A 314 -17.25 7.25 -5.84
C LEU A 314 -17.36 8.77 -5.59
N GLN A 315 -16.98 9.21 -4.39
CA GLN A 315 -17.01 10.63 -4.02
C GLN A 315 -16.07 11.49 -4.87
N ASP A 316 -15.01 10.91 -5.43
CA ASP A 316 -14.08 11.59 -6.33
C ASP A 316 -14.59 11.72 -7.78
N GLY A 317 -15.81 11.26 -8.04
CA GLY A 317 -16.47 11.33 -9.35
C GLY A 317 -16.18 10.16 -10.27
N ARG A 318 -15.31 9.21 -9.90
CA ARG A 318 -15.10 7.97 -10.67
C ARG A 318 -16.25 6.99 -10.48
N VAL A 319 -16.41 6.10 -11.45
CA VAL A 319 -17.43 5.05 -11.41
C VAL A 319 -16.76 3.68 -11.42
N LEU A 320 -17.13 2.81 -10.47
CA LEU A 320 -16.75 1.40 -10.50
C LEU A 320 -17.81 0.61 -11.27
N ASP A 321 -17.37 -0.07 -12.32
CA ASP A 321 -18.20 -0.92 -13.16
C ASP A 321 -18.87 -2.02 -12.32
N ALA A 322 -20.06 -2.46 -12.73
CA ALA A 322 -20.80 -3.53 -12.06
C ALA A 322 -20.03 -4.88 -12.01
N ASN A 323 -18.98 -5.06 -12.82
CA ASN A 323 -18.13 -6.24 -12.81
C ASN A 323 -16.88 -6.08 -11.92
N TYR A 324 -16.60 -4.88 -11.39
CA TYR A 324 -15.49 -4.62 -10.50
C TYR A 324 -15.91 -5.00 -9.08
N ARG A 325 -15.64 -6.24 -8.68
CA ARG A 325 -16.01 -6.78 -7.36
C ARG A 325 -14.83 -7.05 -6.44
N GLU A 326 -13.61 -6.73 -6.86
CA GLU A 326 -12.39 -6.96 -6.07
C GLU A 326 -12.13 -5.79 -5.12
N PHE A 327 -12.91 -5.69 -4.04
CA PHE A 327 -12.74 -4.68 -2.99
C PHE A 327 -13.09 -5.24 -1.61
N VAL A 328 -12.56 -4.61 -0.57
CA VAL A 328 -12.83 -4.91 0.85
C VAL A 328 -13.10 -3.61 1.61
N PRO A 329 -13.67 -3.63 2.83
CA PRO A 329 -13.78 -2.43 3.65
C PRO A 329 -12.41 -1.76 3.90
N GLY A 330 -12.39 -0.43 3.87
CA GLY A 330 -11.17 0.37 3.78
C GLY A 330 -10.88 1.30 4.96
N TYR A 331 -11.45 1.04 6.14
CA TYR A 331 -11.16 1.81 7.36
C TYR A 331 -9.81 1.40 7.98
N ALA A 332 -9.53 0.10 7.92
CA ALA A 332 -8.29 -0.53 8.35
C ALA A 332 -7.58 -1.22 7.20
N VAL A 333 -6.25 -1.22 7.22
CA VAL A 333 -5.40 -1.91 6.25
C VAL A 333 -4.21 -2.58 6.92
N THR A 334 -3.54 -3.48 6.20
CA THR A 334 -2.28 -4.06 6.66
C THR A 334 -1.14 -3.04 6.58
N SER A 335 -0.09 -3.20 7.39
CA SER A 335 1.11 -2.36 7.35
C SER A 335 1.72 -2.27 5.94
N TYR A 336 1.87 -3.40 5.25
CA TYR A 336 2.30 -3.44 3.85
C TYR A 336 1.36 -2.65 2.93
N GLY A 337 0.04 -2.78 3.14
CA GLY A 337 -0.96 -2.06 2.35
C GLY A 337 -1.00 -0.56 2.62
N SER A 338 -0.39 -0.08 3.70
CA SER A 338 -0.35 1.34 4.10
C SER A 338 0.85 2.11 3.56
N GLN A 339 1.86 1.43 3.00
CA GLN A 339 3.09 2.06 2.52
C GLN A 339 2.81 3.10 1.42
N GLY A 340 3.51 4.24 1.50
CA GLY A 340 3.39 5.35 0.53
C GLY A 340 2.07 6.13 0.58
N ARG A 341 1.21 5.85 1.58
CA ARG A 341 -0.02 6.60 1.82
C ARG A 341 0.25 7.91 2.52
N THR A 342 -0.77 8.76 2.48
CA THR A 342 -0.73 10.14 2.94
C THR A 342 -2.07 10.41 3.61
N VAL A 343 -2.08 10.50 4.94
CA VAL A 343 -3.27 10.76 5.77
C VAL A 343 -2.91 11.72 6.91
N ASP A 344 -3.92 12.31 7.54
CA ASP A 344 -3.71 13.18 8.69
C ASP A 344 -3.39 12.39 9.96
N TYR A 345 -3.95 11.18 10.11
CA TYR A 345 -3.74 10.35 11.28
C TYR A 345 -3.63 8.87 10.92
N VAL A 346 -2.69 8.19 11.54
CA VAL A 346 -2.54 6.75 11.47
C VAL A 346 -2.81 6.18 12.86
N LEU A 347 -3.80 5.30 12.97
CA LEU A 347 -4.01 4.54 14.20
C LEU A 347 -3.36 3.18 14.00
N PHE A 348 -2.35 2.86 14.78
CA PHE A 348 -1.64 1.59 14.64
C PHE A 348 -2.03 0.61 15.75
N SER A 349 -2.44 -0.56 15.31
CA SER A 349 -2.81 -1.71 16.11
C SER A 349 -1.61 -2.64 16.18
N ASP A 350 -0.88 -2.62 17.30
CA ASP A 350 0.10 -3.66 17.58
C ASP A 350 -0.59 -4.81 18.31
N GLN A 351 -0.38 -6.02 17.82
CA GLN A 351 -0.59 -7.21 18.61
C GLN A 351 0.75 -7.88 18.75
N ARG A 352 1.14 -8.19 19.99
CA ARG A 352 2.38 -8.90 20.30
C ARG A 352 2.34 -10.29 19.65
N SER A 353 2.75 -10.37 18.38
CA SER A 353 2.95 -11.63 17.69
C SER A 353 4.09 -12.35 18.40
N ARG A 354 3.91 -13.65 18.67
CA ARG A 354 4.73 -14.50 19.54
C ARG A 354 6.16 -14.75 19.03
N LEU A 355 6.95 -13.71 18.77
CA LEU A 355 8.36 -13.84 18.40
C LEU A 355 9.23 -13.06 19.41
N ARG A 356 9.59 -13.80 20.47
CA ARG A 356 10.56 -13.57 21.58
C ARG A 356 10.06 -12.85 22.86
N PRO A 357 10.40 -13.40 24.06
CA PRO A 357 9.97 -12.86 25.34
C PRO A 357 11.03 -11.92 25.93
N THR A 358 10.64 -10.69 26.26
CA THR A 358 11.25 -9.93 27.34
C THR A 358 10.14 -9.13 28.04
N THR A 359 9.82 -9.61 29.25
CA THR A 359 9.27 -8.92 30.43
C THR A 359 8.43 -7.65 30.21
N SER A 360 7.12 -7.84 30.34
CA SER A 360 6.10 -6.99 31.00
C SER A 360 4.79 -7.02 30.19
N ASN A 361 3.68 -7.25 30.87
CA ASN A 361 2.36 -7.41 30.29
C ASN A 361 1.81 -6.06 29.80
N GLY A 362 1.63 -5.92 28.50
CA GLY A 362 0.98 -4.77 27.88
C GLY A 362 0.91 -4.96 26.37
N THR A 363 -0.27 -4.78 25.79
CA THR A 363 -0.46 -4.62 24.34
C THR A 363 -0.65 -3.13 24.09
N LEU A 364 0.08 -2.60 23.11
CA LEU A 364 0.24 -1.18 22.88
C LEU A 364 -0.57 -0.76 21.65
N GLN A 365 -1.46 0.22 21.80
CA GLN A 365 -2.07 0.90 20.67
C GLN A 365 -1.28 2.17 20.43
N PHE A 366 -0.91 2.40 19.17
CA PHE A 366 -0.23 3.62 18.78
C PHE A 366 -1.24 4.54 18.10
N ARG A 367 -1.27 5.79 18.53
CA ARG A 367 -1.93 6.89 17.88
C ARG A 367 -0.82 7.69 17.20
N GLU A 368 -0.46 7.31 15.97
CA GLU A 368 0.41 8.16 15.16
C GLU A 368 -0.41 9.41 14.78
N ALA A 369 -0.06 10.52 15.42
CA ALA A 369 -0.66 11.81 15.18
C ALA A 369 0.17 12.60 14.15
N GLU A 370 -0.54 13.11 13.15
CA GLU A 370 -0.32 14.36 12.40
C GLU A 370 0.21 14.31 10.95
N ARG A 371 -0.75 14.66 10.06
CA ARG A 371 -0.73 15.55 8.89
C ARG A 371 0.41 15.35 7.91
N GLU A 372 0.23 14.35 7.07
CA GLU A 372 1.00 14.19 5.85
C GLU A 372 0.38 15.09 4.75
N PHE A 373 0.80 16.34 4.60
CA PHE A 373 0.28 17.22 3.53
C PHE A 373 1.15 17.22 2.26
N ALA A 374 0.44 17.00 1.15
CA ALA A 374 0.83 17.17 -0.24
C ALA A 374 1.41 18.56 -0.56
N SER A 375 2.46 18.61 -1.39
CA SER A 375 3.16 19.85 -1.77
C SER A 375 2.27 20.85 -2.52
N SER A 376 2.27 22.09 -2.06
CA SER A 376 1.85 23.26 -2.83
C SER A 376 2.90 23.62 -3.90
N ARG A 377 2.47 23.73 -5.17
CA ARG A 377 3.20 24.45 -6.21
C ARG A 377 3.24 25.94 -5.86
N ARG A 378 4.38 26.57 -6.19
CA ARG A 378 4.72 28.01 -6.12
C ARG A 378 5.21 28.50 -4.75
N THR A 379 6.52 28.57 -4.61
CA THR A 379 7.25 29.85 -4.76
C THR A 379 8.74 29.58 -4.91
N LYS A 380 9.34 30.16 -5.95
CA LYS A 380 10.78 30.37 -6.01
C LYS A 380 11.15 31.30 -4.87
N SER A 381 12.09 30.94 -4.00
CA SER A 381 13.11 31.88 -3.53
C SER A 381 14.20 31.18 -2.71
N SER A 382 15.44 31.45 -3.14
CA SER A 382 16.67 31.58 -2.36
C SER A 382 16.85 30.73 -1.11
N CYS A 383 17.75 29.74 -1.21
CA CYS A 383 18.67 29.49 -0.11
C CYS A 383 20.06 29.93 -0.59
N ALA A 384 20.41 31.17 -0.23
CA ALA A 384 21.73 31.74 -0.46
C ALA A 384 22.21 32.41 0.83
N LYS A 385 23.30 31.84 1.38
CA LYS A 385 24.34 32.42 2.29
C LYS A 385 23.82 32.90 3.67
N THR A 386 24.53 32.75 4.78
CA THR A 386 25.92 33.14 5.14
C THR A 386 26.29 32.38 6.44
N SER A 387 27.37 31.60 6.51
CA SER A 387 28.78 31.95 6.79
C SER A 387 29.10 32.55 8.17
N SER A 388 29.90 31.81 8.95
CA SER A 388 31.10 32.23 9.72
C SER A 388 31.43 31.07 10.67
N GLY A 389 32.66 30.62 10.93
CA GLY A 389 34.02 31.06 10.64
C GLY A 389 34.86 30.46 11.77
N GLN A 390 35.78 29.52 11.50
CA GLN A 390 37.24 29.61 11.68
C GLN A 390 37.72 28.16 11.86
N ALA A 391 38.95 27.71 11.60
CA ALA A 391 40.09 28.11 10.78
C ALA A 391 41.17 27.03 11.00
N LYS A 392 42.10 26.93 10.04
CA LYS A 392 43.44 26.30 10.11
C LYS A 392 43.55 24.78 9.87
N GLY A 393 44.34 24.45 8.85
CA GLY A 393 44.86 23.11 8.61
C GLY A 393 45.30 22.91 7.16
N SER A 394 46.37 23.59 6.76
CA SER A 394 47.00 23.44 5.43
C SER A 394 47.63 22.06 5.26
N SER A 395 47.31 21.34 4.19
CA SER A 395 48.29 20.52 3.46
C SER A 395 47.77 20.11 2.08
N ARG A 396 48.45 20.62 1.05
CA ARG A 396 48.48 20.12 -0.33
C ARG A 396 48.52 18.59 -0.34
N TRP A 397 47.74 17.93 -1.20
CA TRP A 397 48.21 16.83 -2.06
C TRP A 397 47.40 16.82 -3.36
N LYS A 398 48.10 17.00 -4.48
CA LYS A 398 47.65 16.67 -5.83
C LYS A 398 47.91 15.17 -6.02
N SER A 399 46.95 14.43 -6.60
CA SER A 399 47.28 13.41 -7.60
C SER A 399 46.04 12.97 -8.37
N SER A 400 46.14 13.12 -9.68
CA SER A 400 45.36 12.54 -10.76
C SER A 400 45.59 11.03 -10.92
N ALA A 401 44.75 10.44 -11.79
CA ALA A 401 44.83 9.13 -12.45
C ALA A 401 44.06 8.01 -11.72
N ARG A 402 43.27 7.16 -12.39
CA ARG A 402 43.06 6.90 -13.81
C ARG A 402 41.72 6.21 -14.00
#